data_AF-A0A920EZ59-F1
#
_entry.id   AF-A0A920EZ59-F1
#
_cell.length_a   1.000
_cell.length_b   1.000
_cell.length_c   1.000
_cell.angle_alpha   90.00
_cell.angle_beta   90.00
_cell.angle_gamma   90.00
#
_symmetry.space_group_name_H-M   'P 1'
#
loop_
_entity.id
_entity.type
_entity.pdbx_description
1 polymer ?
#
loop_
_entity_poly.entity_id
_entity_poly.type
_entity_poly.pdbx_seq_one_letter_code
_entity_poly.pdbx_strand_id
1 'polypeptide(L)'
;MSIVEKPKFTESNIAVTGLYFFDNNACSKAKELAPSKRGELEITDLNLSYLKDSRLNIHLFGRGFAWFDTGTPEAIVDASVFIRTIEQRQGLKICCPEEIAWKKGWIDDDKLQSLANNFQNNSYGQYLEKLLKEKF
;
A
#
# COMPACT_ATOMS: atom_id res chain seq x y z
N MET A 1 12.97 18.17 -13.08
CA MET A 1 11.93 17.23 -12.64
C MET A 1 10.79 18.04 -12.06
N SER A 2 9.56 17.75 -12.44
CA SER A 2 8.33 18.47 -12.07
C SER A 2 7.31 17.47 -11.53
N ILE A 3 6.53 17.89 -10.52
CA ILE A 3 5.36 17.16 -10.03
C ILE A 3 4.21 18.16 -10.06
N VAL A 4 3.09 17.77 -10.67
CA VAL A 4 1.92 18.64 -10.81
C VAL A 4 0.68 17.86 -10.42
N GLU A 5 -0.11 18.41 -9.51
CA GLU A 5 -1.39 17.85 -9.10
C GLU A 5 -2.42 18.07 -10.22
N LYS A 6 -2.99 16.98 -10.74
CA LYS A 6 -4.09 16.99 -11.74
C LYS A 6 -3.85 17.99 -12.90
N PRO A 7 -2.75 17.86 -13.67
CA PRO A 7 -2.42 18.80 -14.72
C PRO A 7 -3.43 18.71 -15.88
N LYS A 8 -3.73 19.83 -16.53
CA LYS A 8 -4.54 19.85 -17.76
C LYS A 8 -3.84 19.14 -18.93
N PHE A 9 -2.51 19.18 -18.95
CA PHE A 9 -1.65 18.51 -19.94
C PHE A 9 -0.59 17.72 -19.18
N THR A 10 -0.55 16.41 -19.40
CA THR A 10 0.41 15.53 -18.73
C THR A 10 1.76 15.54 -19.45
N GLU A 11 2.85 15.78 -18.73
CA GLU A 11 4.21 15.71 -19.28
C GLU A 11 4.72 14.26 -19.41
N SER A 12 4.09 13.32 -18.70
CA SER A 12 4.43 11.89 -18.73
C SER A 12 3.22 11.01 -18.39
N ASN A 13 3.36 9.70 -18.62
CA ASN A 13 2.38 8.67 -18.25
C ASN A 13 2.65 8.05 -16.87
N ILE A 14 3.35 8.77 -15.98
CA ILE A 14 3.70 8.30 -14.64
C ILE A 14 2.85 9.04 -13.62
N ALA A 15 1.97 8.31 -12.94
CA ALA A 15 1.22 8.84 -11.80
C ALA A 15 2.04 8.72 -10.52
N VAL A 16 2.01 9.78 -9.69
CA VAL A 16 2.48 9.69 -8.30
C VAL A 16 1.41 8.95 -7.51
N THR A 17 1.84 7.91 -6.83
CA THR A 17 0.94 6.99 -6.17
C THR A 17 0.83 7.30 -4.67
N GLY A 18 -0.20 6.78 -3.99
CA GLY A 18 -0.51 7.06 -2.58
C GLY A 18 0.44 6.44 -1.53
N LEU A 19 1.70 6.16 -1.86
CA LEU A 19 2.70 5.60 -0.95
C LEU A 19 3.90 6.53 -0.84
N TYR A 20 4.11 7.10 0.34
CA TYR A 20 5.13 8.12 0.58
C TYR A 20 5.96 7.75 1.81
N PHE A 21 7.28 7.93 1.71
CA PHE A 21 8.20 7.80 2.84
C PHE A 21 8.84 9.16 3.09
N PHE A 22 8.66 9.68 4.30
CA PHE A 22 9.24 10.94 4.72
C PHE A 22 10.11 10.76 5.96
N ASP A 23 11.04 11.68 6.13
CA ASP A 23 11.78 11.83 7.38
C ASP A 23 11.03 12.69 8.40
N ASN A 24 11.66 12.93 9.54
CA ASN A 24 11.09 13.69 10.65
C ASN A 24 10.75 15.16 10.32
N ASN A 25 11.21 15.71 9.18
CA ASN A 25 10.91 17.09 8.78
C ASN A 25 9.53 17.23 8.11
N ALA A 26 8.83 16.13 7.80
CA ALA A 26 7.55 16.20 7.10
C ALA A 26 6.52 16.98 7.91
N CYS A 27 6.48 16.79 9.22
CA CYS A 27 5.53 17.48 10.08
C CYS A 27 5.75 19.00 10.12
N SER A 28 7.00 19.48 10.13
CA SER A 28 7.27 20.93 10.10
C SER A 28 6.94 21.51 8.73
N LYS A 29 7.37 20.85 7.66
CA LYS A 29 7.07 21.27 6.27
C LYS A 29 5.57 21.28 5.99
N ALA A 30 4.81 20.30 6.50
CA ALA A 30 3.36 20.24 6.34
C ALA A 30 2.63 21.43 6.99
N LYS A 31 3.16 21.96 8.11
CA LYS A 31 2.58 23.14 8.79
C LYS A 31 2.77 24.44 8.01
N GLU A 32 3.74 24.48 7.11
CA GLU A 32 4.04 25.65 6.28
C GLU A 32 3.24 25.65 4.97
N LEU A 33 2.47 24.59 4.70
CA LEU A 33 1.67 24.48 3.49
C LEU A 33 0.49 25.46 3.51
N ALA A 34 0.25 26.09 2.37
CA ALA A 34 -0.95 26.90 2.14
C ALA A 34 -2.05 26.02 1.54
N PRO A 35 -3.34 26.28 1.84
CA PRO A 35 -4.44 25.60 1.17
C PRO A 35 -4.42 25.80 -0.35
N SER A 36 -4.73 24.75 -1.09
CA SER A 36 -4.85 24.79 -2.54
C SER A 36 -6.09 25.58 -2.99
N LYS A 37 -6.28 25.70 -4.31
CA LYS A 37 -7.52 26.28 -4.88
C LYS A 37 -8.79 25.55 -4.43
N ARG A 38 -8.68 24.32 -3.92
CA ARG A 38 -9.78 23.51 -3.39
C ARG A 38 -9.93 23.63 -1.88
N GLY A 39 -9.06 24.39 -1.21
CA GLY A 39 -9.04 24.53 0.25
C GLY A 39 -8.39 23.35 0.99
N GLU A 40 -7.69 22.47 0.28
CA GLU A 40 -7.02 21.28 0.84
C GLU A 40 -5.52 21.54 1.02
N LEU A 41 -4.89 20.92 2.02
CA LEU A 41 -3.42 20.86 2.11
C LEU A 41 -2.95 19.67 1.27
N GLU A 42 -2.35 19.94 0.12
CA GLU A 42 -2.06 18.92 -0.89
C GLU A 42 -0.75 18.18 -0.55
N ILE A 43 -0.77 16.85 -0.61
CA ILE A 43 0.44 16.04 -0.48
C ILE A 43 1.47 16.36 -1.59
N THR A 44 0.99 16.78 -2.76
CA THR A 44 1.83 17.24 -3.86
C THR A 44 2.66 18.47 -3.49
N ASP A 45 2.12 19.41 -2.71
CA ASP A 45 2.89 20.56 -2.24
C ASP A 45 3.97 20.16 -1.22
N LEU A 46 3.68 19.16 -0.37
CA LEU A 46 4.69 18.58 0.51
C LEU A 46 5.82 17.92 -0.31
N ASN A 47 5.48 17.11 -1.31
CA ASN A 47 6.46 16.48 -2.20
C ASN A 47 7.32 17.52 -2.94
N LEU A 48 6.71 18.61 -3.41
CA LEU A 48 7.40 19.74 -4.03
C LEU A 48 8.37 20.43 -3.07
N SER A 49 8.05 20.53 -1.77
CA SER A 49 8.97 21.08 -0.78
C SER A 49 10.23 20.22 -0.62
N TYR A 50 10.12 18.89 -0.68
CA TYR A 50 11.27 17.99 -0.66
C TYR A 50 12.04 18.01 -1.98
N LEU A 51 11.34 18.20 -3.11
CA LEU A 51 11.99 18.35 -4.42
C LEU A 51 12.83 19.63 -4.49
N LYS A 52 12.34 20.76 -3.95
CA LYS A 52 13.09 22.02 -3.86
C LYS A 52 14.39 21.86 -3.07
N ASP A 53 14.36 21.04 -2.02
CA ASP A 53 15.53 20.75 -1.19
C ASP A 53 16.46 19.69 -1.83
N SER A 54 16.14 19.17 -3.02
CA SER A 54 16.85 18.03 -3.64
C SER A 54 16.87 16.75 -2.78
N ARG A 55 15.83 16.56 -1.95
CA ARG A 55 15.67 15.42 -1.03
C ARG A 55 14.57 14.44 -1.43
N LEU A 56 14.01 14.62 -2.62
CA LEU A 56 13.00 13.72 -3.16
C LEU A 56 13.66 12.60 -3.97
N ASN A 57 13.40 11.35 -3.56
CA ASN A 57 13.75 10.16 -4.33
C ASN A 57 12.47 9.51 -4.87
N ILE A 58 12.54 9.00 -6.10
CA ILE A 58 11.40 8.36 -6.76
C ILE A 58 11.74 6.92 -7.10
N HIS A 59 10.85 6.02 -6.70
CA HIS A 59 10.91 4.61 -7.06
C HIS A 59 9.82 4.33 -8.09
N LEU A 60 10.23 3.90 -9.28
CA LEU A 60 9.30 3.57 -10.35
C LEU A 60 8.80 2.13 -10.18
N PHE A 61 7.48 1.99 -10.09
CA PHE A 61 6.83 0.71 -10.25
C PHE A 61 6.69 0.39 -11.74
N GLY A 62 7.62 -0.44 -12.22
CA GLY A 62 7.64 -0.90 -13.61
C GLY A 62 6.55 -1.91 -13.90
N ARG A 63 6.61 -2.46 -15.13
CA ARG A 63 5.73 -3.55 -15.55
C ARG A 63 5.85 -4.74 -14.59
N GLY A 64 4.71 -5.30 -14.17
CA GLY A 64 4.63 -6.41 -13.21
C GLY A 64 4.09 -5.99 -11.84
N PHE A 65 4.06 -4.69 -11.55
CA PHE A 65 3.31 -4.16 -10.41
C PHE A 65 1.86 -3.89 -10.81
N ALA A 66 0.95 -4.11 -9.86
CA ALA A 66 -0.45 -3.72 -9.97
C ALA A 66 -0.76 -2.65 -8.92
N TRP A 67 -1.29 -1.52 -9.37
CA TRP A 67 -1.78 -0.44 -8.51
C TRP A 67 -3.27 -0.25 -8.77
N PHE A 68 -4.07 -0.34 -7.71
CA PHE A 68 -5.51 -0.07 -7.78
C PHE A 68 -5.85 1.14 -6.92
N ASP A 69 -6.60 2.07 -7.49
CA ASP A 69 -7.29 3.13 -6.73
C ASP A 69 -8.77 2.77 -6.68
N THR A 70 -9.26 2.41 -5.50
CA THR A 70 -10.61 1.86 -5.28
C THR A 70 -11.66 2.97 -5.08
N GLY A 71 -11.48 4.11 -5.75
CA GLY A 71 -12.34 5.30 -5.62
C GLY A 71 -13.72 5.18 -6.28
N THR A 72 -13.94 4.17 -7.13
CA THR A 72 -15.24 3.91 -7.79
C THR A 72 -15.74 2.48 -7.51
N PRO A 73 -17.06 2.24 -7.57
CA PRO A 73 -17.61 0.88 -7.43
C PRO A 73 -17.00 -0.13 -8.40
N GLU A 74 -16.79 0.27 -9.66
CA GLU A 74 -16.18 -0.57 -10.69
C GLU A 74 -14.72 -0.91 -10.33
N ALA A 75 -13.94 0.07 -9.89
CA ALA A 75 -12.54 -0.14 -9.50
C ALA A 75 -12.42 -1.07 -8.27
N ILE A 76 -13.37 -1.04 -7.34
CA ILE A 76 -13.45 -1.96 -6.21
C ILE A 76 -13.68 -3.40 -6.70
N VAL A 77 -14.59 -3.60 -7.66
CA VAL A 77 -14.86 -4.92 -8.23
C VAL A 77 -13.62 -5.45 -8.94
N ASP A 78 -12.98 -4.64 -9.78
CA ASP A 78 -11.77 -5.03 -10.50
C ASP A 78 -10.64 -5.43 -9.56
N ALA A 79 -10.39 -4.64 -8.51
CA ALA A 79 -9.41 -4.96 -7.48
C ALA A 79 -9.75 -6.28 -6.77
N SER A 80 -11.02 -6.48 -6.42
CA SER A 80 -11.49 -7.70 -5.74
C SER A 80 -11.30 -8.95 -6.60
N VAL A 81 -11.62 -8.87 -7.89
CA VAL A 81 -11.44 -9.96 -8.86
C VAL A 81 -9.96 -10.26 -9.05
N PHE A 82 -9.11 -9.23 -9.11
CA PHE A 82 -7.67 -9.39 -9.23
C PHE A 82 -7.10 -10.15 -8.02
N ILE A 83 -7.38 -9.69 -6.80
CA ILE A 83 -6.92 -10.35 -5.56
C ILE A 83 -7.40 -11.80 -5.51
N ARG A 84 -8.70 -12.05 -5.73
CA ARG A 84 -9.27 -13.40 -5.71
C ARG A 84 -8.55 -14.32 -6.70
N THR A 85 -8.27 -13.84 -7.91
CA THR A 85 -7.62 -14.64 -8.96
C THR A 85 -6.20 -15.04 -8.57
N ILE A 86 -5.43 -14.11 -8.00
CA ILE A 86 -4.07 -14.39 -7.54
C ILE A 86 -4.07 -15.38 -6.38
N GLU A 87 -4.90 -15.15 -5.36
CA GLU A 87 -4.97 -16.03 -4.18
C GLU A 87 -5.37 -17.46 -4.56
N GLN A 88 -6.35 -17.62 -5.45
CA GLN A 88 -6.82 -18.95 -5.87
C GLN A 88 -5.77 -19.73 -6.66
N ARG A 89 -4.90 -19.06 -7.42
CA ARG A 89 -3.88 -19.72 -8.26
C ARG A 89 -2.58 -19.99 -7.52
N GLN A 90 -2.19 -19.11 -6.61
CA GLN A 90 -0.91 -19.22 -5.90
C GLN A 90 -1.05 -19.92 -4.54
N GLY A 91 -2.27 -20.02 -3.99
CA GLY A 91 -2.49 -20.61 -2.67
C GLY A 91 -1.94 -19.75 -1.52
N LEU A 92 -1.57 -18.50 -1.79
CA LEU A 92 -1.09 -17.50 -0.85
C LEU A 92 -2.17 -16.44 -0.63
N LYS A 93 -2.13 -15.75 0.51
CA LYS A 93 -3.00 -14.60 0.76
C LYS A 93 -2.26 -13.28 0.59
N ILE A 94 -2.91 -12.31 -0.04
CA ILE A 94 -2.36 -10.97 -0.20
C ILE A 94 -2.74 -10.14 1.04
N CYS A 95 -1.76 -9.45 1.62
CA CYS A 95 -1.95 -8.61 2.80
C CYS A 95 -2.52 -9.33 4.03
N CYS A 96 -2.16 -10.61 4.25
CA CYS A 96 -2.46 -11.34 5.50
C CYS A 96 -1.57 -10.81 6.65
N PRO A 97 -2.09 -10.04 7.63
CA PRO A 97 -1.26 -9.40 8.64
C PRO A 97 -0.61 -10.41 9.60
N GLU A 98 -1.30 -11.49 9.93
CA GLU A 98 -0.79 -12.55 10.81
C GLU A 98 0.41 -13.27 10.19
N GLU A 99 0.33 -13.60 8.91
CA GLU A 99 1.46 -14.18 8.17
C GLU A 99 2.65 -13.21 8.11
N ILE A 100 2.40 -11.94 7.81
CA ILE A 100 3.45 -10.92 7.76
C ILE A 100 4.12 -10.79 9.12
N ALA A 101 3.34 -10.68 10.21
CA ALA A 101 3.85 -10.57 11.56
C ALA A 101 4.66 -11.80 11.97
N TRP A 102 4.17 -13.00 11.66
CA TRP A 102 4.86 -14.25 11.96
C TRP A 102 6.18 -14.38 11.17
N LYS A 103 6.17 -14.13 9.86
CA LYS A 103 7.39 -14.14 9.01
C LYS A 103 8.40 -13.07 9.42
N LYS A 104 7.96 -11.96 10.01
CA LYS A 104 8.82 -10.90 10.57
C LYS A 104 9.30 -11.20 11.99
N GLY A 105 8.83 -12.29 12.61
CA GLY A 105 9.16 -12.66 13.99
C GLY A 105 8.53 -11.75 15.04
N TRP A 106 7.46 -11.02 14.71
CA TRP A 106 6.71 -10.20 15.66
C TRP A 106 5.78 -11.04 16.54
N ILE A 107 5.39 -12.21 16.05
CA ILE A 107 4.62 -13.23 16.77
C ILE A 107 5.26 -14.61 16.54
N ASP A 108 5.09 -15.51 17.50
CA ASP A 108 5.57 -16.89 17.43
C ASP A 108 4.49 -17.86 16.91
N ASP A 109 4.86 -19.14 16.82
CA ASP A 109 4.00 -20.23 16.34
C ASP A 109 2.74 -20.37 17.21
N ASP A 110 2.87 -20.26 18.53
CA ASP A 110 1.75 -20.38 19.48
C ASP A 110 0.73 -19.25 19.29
N LYS A 111 1.23 -18.02 19.07
CA LYS A 111 0.36 -16.87 18.81
C LYS A 111 -0.33 -17.00 17.45
N LEU A 112 0.37 -17.45 16.41
CA LEU A 112 -0.23 -17.70 15.10
C LEU A 112 -1.30 -18.80 15.19
N GLN A 113 -1.05 -19.89 15.92
CA GLN A 113 -2.02 -20.98 16.11
C GLN A 113 -3.27 -20.49 16.85
N SER A 114 -3.09 -19.67 17.90
CA SER A 114 -4.22 -19.06 18.61
C SER A 114 -5.07 -18.18 17.69
N LEU A 115 -4.45 -17.39 16.80
CA LEU A 115 -5.16 -16.58 15.82
C LEU A 115 -5.88 -17.44 14.78
N ALA A 116 -5.25 -18.52 14.31
CA ALA A 116 -5.86 -19.47 13.39
C ALA A 116 -7.14 -20.09 13.96
N ASN A 117 -7.11 -20.49 15.24
CA ASN A 117 -8.25 -21.08 15.95
C ASN A 117 -9.46 -20.12 16.03
N ASN A 118 -9.22 -18.80 16.13
CA ASN A 118 -10.31 -17.80 16.14
C ASN A 118 -11.07 -17.76 14.80
N PHE A 119 -10.43 -18.20 13.71
CA PHE A 119 -10.99 -18.22 12.35
C PHE A 119 -11.22 -19.64 11.82
N GLN A 120 -11.21 -20.67 12.68
CA GLN A 120 -11.28 -22.09 12.29
C GLN A 120 -12.45 -22.45 11.36
N ASN A 121 -13.54 -21.68 11.41
CA ASN A 121 -14.76 -21.93 10.63
C ASN A 121 -14.71 -21.39 9.19
N ASN A 122 -13.59 -20.83 8.73
CA ASN A 122 -13.48 -20.30 7.37
C ASN A 122 -12.12 -20.59 6.72
N SER A 123 -12.02 -20.28 5.43
CA SER A 123 -10.81 -20.51 4.63
C SER A 123 -9.61 -19.67 5.07
N TYR A 124 -9.82 -18.59 5.83
CA TYR A 124 -8.73 -17.77 6.39
C TYR A 124 -8.05 -18.48 7.55
N GLY A 125 -8.81 -19.03 8.51
CA GLY A 125 -8.23 -19.82 9.61
C GLY A 125 -7.48 -21.06 9.10
N GLN A 126 -8.08 -21.78 8.14
CA GLN A 126 -7.44 -22.92 7.48
C GLN A 126 -6.12 -22.54 6.80
N TYR A 127 -6.03 -21.35 6.21
CA TYR A 127 -4.79 -20.82 5.64
C TYR A 127 -3.73 -20.60 6.71
N LEU A 128 -4.08 -19.97 7.83
CA LEU A 128 -3.14 -19.72 8.93
C LEU A 128 -2.61 -21.03 9.54
N GLU A 129 -3.46 -22.03 9.74
CA GLU A 129 -3.03 -23.35 10.20
C GLU A 129 -2.09 -24.04 9.22
N LYS A 130 -2.33 -23.86 7.92
CA LYS A 130 -1.49 -24.43 6.86
C LYS A 130 -0.08 -23.86 6.91
N LEU A 131 0.09 -22.56 7.19
CA LEU A 131 1.40 -21.92 7.33
C LEU A 131 2.27 -22.58 8.41
N LEU A 132 1.66 -22.96 9.54
CA LEU A 132 2.37 -23.64 10.63
C LEU A 132 2.82 -25.07 10.27
N LYS A 133 2.05 -25.74 9.41
CA LYS A 133 2.34 -27.12 8.95
C LYS A 133 3.40 -27.17 7.87
N GLU A 134 3.39 -26.20 6.95
CA GLU A 134 4.26 -26.15 5.79
C GLU A 134 5.41 -25.15 5.97
N LYS A 135 6.12 -25.13 7.11
CA LYS A 135 7.23 -24.18 7.39
C LYS A 135 8.17 -24.04 6.18
N PHE A 136 7.96 -22.99 5.37
CA PHE A 136 8.78 -22.61 4.23
C PHE A 136 9.96 -21.77 4.69
#